data_AF-A0A0Q5JQX6-F1
#
_entry.id   AF-A0A0Q5JQX6-F1
#
_cell.length_a   1.000
_cell.length_b   1.000
_cell.length_c   1.000
_cell.angle_alpha   90.00
_cell.angle_beta   90.00
_cell.angle_gamma   90.00
#
_symmetry.space_group_name_H-M   'P 1'
#
loop_
_entity.id
_entity.type
_entity.pdbx_description
1 polymer ?
#
loop_
_entity_poly.entity_id
_entity_poly.type
_entity_poly.pdbx_seq_one_letter_code
_entity_poly.pdbx_strand_id
1 'polypeptide(L)'
;MLRFAREGLLRLSPPLPGDQPFDYLARQYVQAHHETLSAPDVHVEVGTVSPTWMPEGGLSLVIWPRRGRVLSLHRLRADLGRVHPLLFGAVLARLHKALSPYAPIFTAQDAYLGFLELHYGDMWQNDVLDDLNEASREEIQPSERDLWRWAERQGRWSPGQVGKRFPRPLFKGDPSHLALLRLPEVQDLQGIPALCALLDHLPTLPQTIMQGRGWCEGRLIHPGAVDVVICQRDQVHDPVLEFYNELGDYLSNDDYGEMECLQDFAVTDGPSHERALRYFEVVLDMQRRVREMWDALVD
;
A
#
# COMPACT_ATOMS: atom_id res chain seq x y z
N MET A 1 16.27 -23.38 18.00
CA MET A 1 15.98 -23.12 19.44
C MET A 1 17.23 -22.84 20.28
N LEU A 2 18.15 -23.80 20.44
CA LEU A 2 19.38 -23.58 21.24
C LEU A 2 20.26 -22.45 20.72
N ARG A 3 20.31 -22.24 19.39
CA ARG A 3 21.00 -21.10 18.77
C ARG A 3 20.43 -19.75 19.27
N PHE A 4 19.12 -19.54 19.14
CA PHE A 4 18.46 -18.30 19.61
C PHE A 4 18.64 -18.05 21.11
N ALA A 5 18.63 -19.09 21.93
CA ALA A 5 18.93 -18.96 23.36
C ALA A 5 20.40 -18.55 23.61
N ARG A 6 21.36 -19.13 22.86
CA ARG A 6 22.79 -18.79 22.96
C ARG A 6 23.09 -17.38 22.48
N GLU A 7 22.38 -16.92 21.46
CA GLU A 7 22.47 -15.56 20.92
C GLU A 7 21.69 -14.54 21.77
N GLY A 8 21.01 -14.98 22.83
CA GLY A 8 20.26 -14.11 23.74
C GLY A 8 18.94 -13.58 23.17
N LEU A 9 18.50 -14.07 22.01
CA LEU A 9 17.26 -13.65 21.34
C LEU A 9 15.99 -14.10 22.07
N LEU A 10 16.10 -15.10 22.94
CA LEU A 10 15.00 -15.55 23.79
C LEU A 10 15.53 -16.10 25.11
N ARG A 11 14.67 -16.09 26.13
CA ARG A 11 14.93 -16.75 27.41
C ARG A 11 14.06 -17.99 27.49
N LEU A 12 14.66 -19.16 27.70
CA LEU A 12 13.91 -20.41 27.78
C LEU A 12 13.19 -20.51 29.13
N SER A 13 11.88 -20.72 29.08
CA SER A 13 11.02 -20.99 30.24
C SER A 13 10.46 -22.42 30.15
N PRO A 14 9.97 -23.03 31.23
CA PRO A 14 9.32 -24.34 31.12
C PRO A 14 8.17 -24.32 30.08
N PRO A 15 8.03 -25.36 29.23
CA PRO A 15 6.92 -25.45 28.28
C PRO A 15 5.58 -25.63 29.02
N LEU A 16 4.51 -25.13 28.42
CA LEU A 16 3.15 -25.36 28.91
C LEU A 16 2.65 -26.76 28.48
N PRO A 17 1.68 -27.35 29.20
CA PRO A 17 1.09 -28.62 28.79
C PRO A 17 0.49 -28.52 27.39
N GLY A 18 0.96 -29.37 26.47
CA GLY A 18 0.49 -29.42 25.08
C GLY A 18 1.25 -28.53 24.09
N ASP A 19 2.26 -27.77 24.54
CA ASP A 19 3.10 -26.96 23.65
C ASP A 19 3.77 -27.83 22.57
N GLN A 20 3.55 -27.48 21.30
CA GLN A 20 4.37 -27.98 20.21
C GLN A 20 5.71 -27.22 20.16
N PRO A 21 6.82 -27.84 19.70
CA PRO A 21 8.14 -27.20 19.70
C PRO A 21 8.20 -25.85 18.95
N PHE A 22 7.42 -25.71 17.87
CA PHE A 22 7.34 -24.50 17.05
C PHE A 22 6.54 -23.39 17.74
N ASP A 23 5.37 -23.71 18.28
CA ASP A 23 4.53 -22.77 19.04
C ASP A 23 5.26 -22.27 20.30
N TYR A 24 5.97 -23.17 20.98
CA TYR A 24 6.82 -22.82 22.12
C TYR A 24 7.88 -21.79 21.71
N LEU A 25 8.56 -22.00 20.57
CA LEU A 25 9.61 -21.09 20.09
C LEU A 25 9.05 -19.70 19.78
N ALA A 26 7.96 -19.63 19.02
CA ALA A 26 7.28 -18.38 18.67
C ALA A 26 6.82 -17.65 19.93
N ARG A 27 6.21 -18.37 20.89
CA ARG A 27 5.76 -17.81 22.17
C ARG A 27 6.90 -17.25 23.00
N GLN A 28 8.02 -17.96 23.14
CA GLN A 28 9.18 -17.46 23.88
C GLN A 28 9.77 -16.20 23.23
N TYR A 29 9.79 -16.15 21.90
CA TYR A 29 10.27 -14.98 21.17
C TYR A 29 9.33 -13.77 21.34
N VAL A 30 8.02 -13.96 21.17
CA VAL A 30 7.02 -12.90 21.40
C VAL A 30 7.12 -12.37 22.83
N GLN A 31 7.28 -13.24 23.82
CA GLN A 31 7.42 -12.82 25.21
C GLN A 31 8.71 -12.03 25.46
N ALA A 32 9.83 -12.41 24.83
CA ALA A 32 11.11 -11.71 24.98
C ALA A 32 11.11 -10.31 24.33
N HIS A 33 10.32 -10.12 23.28
CA HIS A 33 10.31 -8.89 22.45
C HIS A 33 8.97 -8.14 22.48
N HIS A 34 8.09 -8.45 23.41
CA HIS A 34 6.72 -7.91 23.44
C HIS A 34 6.68 -6.38 23.41
N GLU A 35 7.56 -5.71 24.16
CA GLU A 35 7.62 -4.24 24.18
C GLU A 35 8.08 -3.67 22.84
N THR A 36 9.03 -4.32 22.18
CA THR A 36 9.58 -3.88 20.89
C THR A 36 8.63 -4.17 19.72
N LEU A 37 7.93 -5.30 19.75
CA LEU A 37 7.00 -5.73 18.70
C LEU A 37 5.57 -5.18 18.90
N SER A 38 5.36 -4.36 19.92
CA SER A 38 4.08 -3.71 20.18
C SER A 38 4.04 -2.31 19.57
N ALA A 39 3.20 -2.15 18.55
CA ALA A 39 2.92 -0.87 17.92
C ALA A 39 1.40 -0.64 17.83
N PRO A 40 0.92 0.62 17.89
CA PRO A 40 -0.51 0.91 17.81
C PRO A 40 -1.10 0.56 16.44
N ASP A 41 -0.35 0.79 15.36
CA ASP A 41 -0.87 0.73 13.98
C ASP A 41 -0.31 -0.44 13.16
N VAL A 42 0.55 -1.30 13.74
CA VAL A 42 0.93 -2.58 13.12
C VAL A 42 0.65 -3.77 14.02
N HIS A 43 0.32 -4.90 13.40
CA HIS A 43 0.20 -6.21 14.01
C HIS A 43 1.38 -7.05 13.54
N VAL A 44 1.98 -7.78 14.46
CA VAL A 44 3.09 -8.68 14.14
C VAL A 44 2.61 -10.10 14.38
N GLU A 45 2.63 -10.88 13.31
CA GLU A 45 2.43 -12.31 13.38
C GLU A 45 3.81 -12.98 13.46
N VAL A 46 3.97 -13.87 14.43
CA VAL A 46 5.21 -14.64 14.61
C VAL A 46 4.90 -16.10 14.40
N GLY A 47 5.43 -16.65 13.31
CA GLY A 47 5.35 -18.05 12.96
C GLY A 47 6.72 -18.72 12.93
N THR A 48 6.74 -19.96 12.46
CA THR A 48 7.98 -20.70 12.22
C THR A 48 8.16 -20.95 10.74
N VAL A 49 9.38 -20.77 10.24
CA VAL A 49 9.69 -21.02 8.83
C VAL A 49 9.65 -22.53 8.58
N SER A 50 8.97 -22.94 7.51
CA SER A 50 8.90 -24.35 7.13
C SER A 50 10.29 -24.94 6.88
N PRO A 51 10.59 -26.16 7.40
CA PRO A 51 11.84 -26.86 7.10
C PRO A 51 12.08 -27.11 5.60
N THR A 52 11.01 -27.12 4.79
CA THR A 52 11.11 -27.28 3.32
C THR A 52 11.64 -26.03 2.63
N TRP A 53 11.46 -24.85 3.23
CA TRP A 53 11.97 -23.58 2.71
C TRP A 53 13.32 -23.21 3.32
N MET A 54 13.55 -23.54 4.59
CA MET A 54 14.83 -23.36 5.28
C MET A 54 15.15 -24.56 6.17
N PRO A 55 16.09 -25.43 5.77
CA PRO A 55 16.44 -26.65 6.53
C PRO A 55 16.92 -26.37 7.95
N GLU A 56 17.55 -25.21 8.17
CA GLU A 56 18.08 -24.75 9.46
C GLU A 56 16.97 -24.38 10.46
N GLY A 57 15.75 -24.18 9.98
CA GLY A 57 14.63 -23.63 10.74
C GLY A 57 14.82 -22.17 11.14
N GLY A 58 13.71 -21.47 11.44
CA GLY A 58 13.72 -20.07 11.83
C GLY A 58 12.35 -19.59 12.30
N LEU A 59 12.26 -18.31 12.61
CA LEU A 59 10.98 -17.62 12.83
C LEU A 59 10.61 -16.82 11.57
N SER A 60 9.33 -16.79 11.23
CA SER A 60 8.78 -15.82 10.28
C SER A 60 8.11 -14.72 11.08
N LEU A 61 8.41 -13.48 10.73
CA LEU A 61 7.80 -12.28 11.31
C LEU A 61 7.08 -11.56 10.18
N VAL A 62 5.75 -11.68 10.15
CA VAL A 62 4.92 -11.00 9.17
C VAL A 62 4.31 -9.76 9.81
N ILE A 63 4.51 -8.62 9.17
CA ILE A 63 4.11 -7.32 9.71
C ILE A 63 2.91 -6.83 8.92
N TRP A 64 1.79 -6.72 9.62
CA TRP A 64 0.50 -6.36 9.08
C TRP A 64 0.11 -4.95 9.50
N PRO A 65 -0.51 -4.15 8.64
CA PRO A 65 -1.10 -2.89 9.10
C PRO A 65 -2.38 -3.17 9.90
N ARG A 66 -2.65 -2.40 10.98
CA ARG A 66 -3.83 -2.63 11.86
C ARG A 66 -5.06 -1.83 11.49
N ARG A 67 -4.92 -0.65 10.89
CA ARG A 67 -6.03 0.26 10.57
C ARG A 67 -5.71 1.13 9.37
N GLY A 68 -6.70 1.30 8.50
CA GLY A 68 -6.72 2.32 7.46
C GLY A 68 -7.75 3.39 7.80
N ARG A 69 -7.38 4.67 7.67
CA ARG A 69 -8.30 5.81 7.77
C ARG A 69 -8.67 6.29 6.37
N VAL A 70 -9.85 6.89 6.24
CA VAL A 70 -10.19 7.67 5.05
C VAL A 70 -9.73 9.12 5.26
N LEU A 71 -8.80 9.58 4.44
CA LEU A 71 -8.18 10.90 4.52
C LEU A 71 -8.76 11.81 3.44
N SER A 72 -9.60 12.77 3.84
CA SER A 72 -10.11 13.79 2.91
C SER A 72 -9.08 14.89 2.71
N LEU A 73 -8.54 14.99 1.50
CA LEU A 73 -7.57 16.01 1.11
C LEU A 73 -8.13 16.99 0.07
N HIS A 74 -9.46 17.12 -0.01
CA HIS A 74 -10.12 17.96 -1.01
C HIS A 74 -9.73 19.44 -0.89
N ARG A 75 -9.57 19.97 0.35
CA ARG A 75 -9.04 21.31 0.60
C ARG A 75 -7.59 21.45 0.12
N LEU A 76 -6.72 20.54 0.55
CA LEU A 76 -5.30 20.55 0.17
C LEU A 76 -5.13 20.54 -1.35
N ARG A 77 -5.89 19.69 -2.04
CA ARG A 77 -5.93 19.65 -3.51
C ARG A 77 -6.32 21.01 -4.10
N ALA A 78 -7.34 21.66 -3.57
CA ALA A 78 -7.78 22.98 -4.04
C ALA A 78 -6.69 24.04 -3.82
N ASP A 79 -6.08 24.05 -2.63
CA ASP A 79 -5.06 25.04 -2.27
C ASP A 79 -3.80 24.88 -3.13
N LEU A 80 -3.26 23.66 -3.23
CA LEU A 80 -2.10 23.39 -4.09
C LEU A 80 -2.42 23.59 -5.57
N GLY A 81 -3.66 23.33 -5.99
CA GLY A 81 -4.12 23.56 -7.37
C GLY A 81 -4.12 25.05 -7.78
N ARG A 82 -4.30 25.98 -6.82
CA ARG A 82 -4.16 27.43 -7.07
C ARG A 82 -2.71 27.85 -7.29
N VAL A 83 -1.75 27.11 -6.73
CA VAL A 83 -0.32 27.33 -6.91
C VAL A 83 0.15 26.73 -8.22
N HIS A 84 -0.11 25.42 -8.43
CA HIS A 84 0.21 24.73 -9.66
C HIS A 84 -0.67 23.48 -9.84
N PRO A 85 -1.28 23.25 -11.02
CA PRO A 85 -2.28 22.19 -11.22
C PRO A 85 -1.75 20.76 -11.01
N LEU A 86 -0.43 20.54 -11.09
CA LEU A 86 0.21 19.23 -10.88
C LEU A 86 0.92 19.09 -9.53
N LEU A 87 0.87 20.11 -8.66
CA LEU A 87 1.61 20.09 -7.39
C LEU A 87 1.07 19.03 -6.43
N PHE A 88 -0.26 18.94 -6.31
CA PHE A 88 -0.91 17.90 -5.52
C PHE A 88 -0.47 16.50 -5.96
N GLY A 89 -0.56 16.19 -7.25
CA GLY A 89 -0.10 14.91 -7.80
C GLY A 89 1.40 14.64 -7.58
N ALA A 90 2.26 15.65 -7.59
CA ALA A 90 3.68 15.50 -7.26
C ALA A 90 3.90 15.12 -5.79
N VAL A 91 3.15 15.74 -4.88
CA VAL A 91 3.14 15.41 -3.45
C VAL A 91 2.68 13.96 -3.26
N LEU A 92 1.54 13.59 -3.84
CA LEU A 92 0.98 12.25 -3.67
C LEU A 92 1.89 11.17 -4.24
N ALA A 93 2.47 11.38 -5.43
CA ALA A 93 3.45 10.44 -6.01
C ALA A 93 4.67 10.26 -5.10
N ARG A 94 5.15 11.34 -4.47
CA ARG A 94 6.31 11.29 -3.57
C ARG A 94 5.99 10.53 -2.29
N LEU A 95 4.83 10.80 -1.69
CA LEU A 95 4.38 10.15 -0.46
C LEU A 95 4.05 8.67 -0.71
N HIS A 96 3.28 8.35 -1.75
CA HIS A 96 2.94 6.98 -2.14
C HIS A 96 4.20 6.10 -2.26
N LYS A 97 5.20 6.55 -3.04
CA LYS A 97 6.46 5.83 -3.21
C LYS A 97 7.26 5.69 -1.91
N ALA A 98 7.35 6.75 -1.12
CA ALA A 98 8.23 6.76 0.05
C ALA A 98 7.64 6.07 1.27
N LEU A 99 6.31 6.11 1.43
CA LEU A 99 5.58 5.53 2.54
C LEU A 99 5.20 4.07 2.31
N SER A 100 5.19 3.60 1.07
CA SER A 100 4.93 2.21 0.66
C SER A 100 5.51 1.15 1.63
N PRO A 101 6.78 1.23 2.08
CA PRO A 101 7.35 0.18 2.94
C PRO A 101 6.96 0.28 4.43
N TYR A 102 6.32 1.37 4.88
CA TYR A 102 6.20 1.71 6.30
C TYR A 102 4.78 2.09 6.74
N ALA A 103 4.10 2.91 5.94
CA ALA A 103 2.79 3.47 6.19
C ALA A 103 2.08 3.69 4.84
N PRO A 104 1.81 2.62 4.08
CA PRO A 104 1.28 2.70 2.72
C PRO A 104 -0.06 3.44 2.71
N ILE A 105 -0.27 4.16 1.61
CA ILE A 105 -1.51 4.87 1.33
C ILE A 105 -2.11 4.33 0.03
N PHE A 106 -3.44 4.26 -0.02
CA PHE A 106 -4.19 3.98 -1.23
C PHE A 106 -4.67 5.28 -1.86
N THR A 107 -4.35 5.50 -3.12
CA THR A 107 -4.54 6.78 -3.80
C THR A 107 -5.31 6.61 -5.11
N ALA A 108 -5.56 7.72 -5.80
CA ALA A 108 -6.10 7.69 -7.15
C ALA A 108 -5.19 6.97 -8.17
N GLN A 109 -3.88 6.86 -7.92
CA GLN A 109 -2.99 6.04 -8.76
C GLN A 109 -3.33 4.56 -8.60
N ASP A 110 -3.50 4.14 -7.35
CA ASP A 110 -3.80 2.77 -6.98
C ASP A 110 -5.13 2.34 -7.59
N ALA A 111 -6.19 3.13 -7.36
CA ALA A 111 -7.49 2.87 -7.96
C ALA A 111 -7.45 2.83 -9.50
N TYR A 112 -6.70 3.74 -10.13
CA TYR A 112 -6.51 3.72 -11.58
C TYR A 112 -5.85 2.43 -12.07
N LEU A 113 -4.75 1.99 -11.42
CA LEU A 113 -4.01 0.78 -11.81
C LEU A 113 -4.84 -0.48 -11.55
N GLY A 114 -5.48 -0.58 -10.39
CA GLY A 114 -6.34 -1.72 -10.06
C GLY A 114 -7.53 -1.83 -11.01
N PHE A 115 -8.15 -0.71 -11.38
CA PHE A 115 -9.24 -0.69 -12.35
C PHE A 115 -8.75 -1.14 -13.73
N LEU A 116 -7.56 -0.68 -14.15
CA LEU A 116 -6.96 -1.14 -15.39
C LEU A 116 -6.72 -2.65 -15.38
N GLU A 117 -6.19 -3.19 -14.30
CA GLU A 117 -5.92 -4.63 -14.19
C GLU A 117 -7.21 -5.46 -14.18
N LEU A 118 -8.18 -5.10 -13.34
CA LEU A 118 -9.44 -5.84 -13.21
C LEU A 118 -10.30 -5.79 -14.48
N HIS A 119 -10.27 -4.68 -15.21
CA HIS A 119 -11.20 -4.46 -16.33
C HIS A 119 -10.51 -4.48 -17.69
N TYR A 120 -9.18 -4.50 -17.77
CA TYR A 120 -8.39 -4.49 -19.01
C TYR A 120 -7.16 -5.40 -18.94
N GLY A 121 -7.20 -6.48 -18.16
CA GLY A 121 -6.16 -7.51 -18.17
C GLY A 121 -5.99 -8.17 -19.55
N ASP A 122 -5.05 -9.11 -19.63
CA ASP A 122 -4.54 -9.68 -20.89
C ASP A 122 -5.61 -10.20 -21.88
N MET A 123 -6.78 -10.60 -21.39
CA MET A 123 -7.88 -11.14 -22.21
C MET A 123 -8.87 -10.09 -22.71
N TRP A 124 -8.87 -8.87 -22.18
CA TRP A 124 -9.90 -7.88 -22.49
C TRP A 124 -10.03 -7.59 -23.98
N GLN A 125 -8.91 -7.46 -24.68
CA GLN A 125 -8.93 -7.17 -26.12
C GLN A 125 -9.55 -8.33 -26.91
N ASN A 126 -9.29 -9.57 -26.51
CA ASN A 126 -9.86 -10.76 -27.15
C ASN A 126 -11.36 -10.85 -26.85
N ASP A 127 -11.77 -10.69 -25.60
CA ASP A 127 -13.18 -10.77 -25.19
C ASP A 127 -14.04 -9.71 -25.89
N VAL A 128 -13.54 -8.48 -26.00
CA VAL A 128 -14.27 -7.38 -26.67
C VAL A 128 -14.30 -7.59 -28.19
N LEU A 129 -13.25 -8.17 -28.76
CA LEU A 129 -13.20 -8.51 -30.18
C LEU A 129 -14.19 -9.62 -30.52
N ASP A 130 -14.27 -10.65 -29.66
CA ASP A 130 -15.22 -11.75 -29.81
C ASP A 130 -16.66 -11.25 -29.74
N ASP A 131 -17.00 -10.40 -28.76
CA ASP A 131 -18.33 -9.80 -28.68
C ASP A 131 -18.66 -8.95 -29.92
N LEU A 132 -17.70 -8.20 -30.46
CA LEU A 132 -17.89 -7.40 -31.67
C LEU A 132 -18.16 -8.30 -32.89
N ASN A 133 -17.40 -9.38 -33.03
CA ASN A 133 -17.55 -10.33 -34.11
C ASN A 133 -18.90 -11.05 -34.01
N GLU A 134 -19.33 -11.41 -32.80
CA GLU A 134 -20.66 -11.97 -32.56
C GLU A 134 -21.77 -10.98 -32.92
N ALA A 135 -21.66 -9.72 -32.46
CA ALA A 135 -22.65 -8.67 -32.73
C ALA A 135 -22.74 -8.31 -34.23
N SER A 136 -21.63 -8.35 -34.95
CA SER A 136 -21.57 -8.06 -36.38
C SER A 136 -21.88 -9.27 -37.27
N ARG A 137 -21.81 -10.49 -36.73
CA ARG A 137 -21.93 -11.77 -37.44
C ARG A 137 -20.86 -11.96 -38.54
N GLU A 138 -19.76 -11.23 -38.42
CA GLU A 138 -18.63 -11.25 -39.34
C GLU A 138 -17.34 -11.24 -38.52
N GLU A 139 -16.28 -11.84 -39.05
CA GLU A 139 -14.96 -11.77 -38.43
C GLU A 139 -14.29 -10.47 -38.89
N ILE A 140 -14.31 -9.46 -38.03
CA ILE A 140 -13.77 -8.12 -38.28
C ILE A 140 -12.48 -7.95 -37.49
N GLN A 141 -11.50 -7.25 -38.08
CA GLN A 141 -10.25 -6.88 -37.41
C GLN A 141 -10.19 -5.35 -37.29
N PRO A 142 -10.86 -4.76 -36.29
CA PRO A 142 -10.90 -3.31 -36.12
C PRO A 142 -9.56 -2.75 -35.64
N SER A 143 -9.36 -1.45 -35.83
CA SER A 143 -8.31 -0.74 -35.10
C SER A 143 -8.61 -0.74 -33.60
N GLU A 144 -7.59 -0.68 -32.75
CA GLU A 144 -7.73 -0.60 -31.29
C GLU A 144 -8.69 0.54 -30.88
N ARG A 145 -8.56 1.70 -31.55
CA ARG A 145 -9.41 2.86 -31.32
C ARG A 145 -10.90 2.58 -31.61
N ASP A 146 -11.19 1.85 -32.67
CA ASP A 146 -12.57 1.54 -33.06
C ASP A 146 -13.17 0.46 -32.16
N LEU A 147 -12.36 -0.51 -31.74
CA LEU A 147 -12.73 -1.51 -30.74
C LEU A 147 -13.12 -0.84 -29.42
N TRP A 148 -12.31 0.13 -28.94
CA TRP A 148 -12.62 0.90 -27.73
C TRP A 148 -13.91 1.70 -27.86
N ARG A 149 -14.09 2.41 -28.99
CA ARG A 149 -15.34 3.16 -29.25
C ARG A 149 -16.57 2.27 -29.36
N TRP A 150 -16.40 1.05 -29.84
CA TRP A 150 -17.48 0.08 -29.87
C TRP A 150 -17.79 -0.41 -28.44
N ALA A 151 -16.78 -0.78 -27.66
CA ALA A 151 -16.93 -1.18 -26.26
C ALA A 151 -17.64 -0.10 -25.42
N GLU A 152 -17.24 1.16 -25.57
CA GLU A 152 -17.90 2.30 -24.92
C GLU A 152 -19.39 2.41 -25.29
N ARG A 153 -19.75 2.15 -26.56
CA ARG A 153 -21.15 2.17 -27.01
C ARG A 153 -21.98 1.03 -26.43
N GLN A 154 -21.34 -0.09 -26.06
CA GLN A 154 -21.98 -1.20 -25.36
C GLN A 154 -22.04 -0.99 -23.84
N GLY A 155 -21.56 0.16 -23.33
CA GLY A 155 -21.52 0.44 -21.90
C GLY A 155 -20.38 -0.25 -21.15
N ARG A 156 -19.43 -0.88 -21.87
CA ARG A 156 -18.18 -1.33 -21.26
C ARG A 156 -17.30 -0.12 -20.95
N TRP A 157 -16.58 -0.18 -19.84
CA TRP A 157 -15.60 0.85 -19.52
C TRP A 157 -14.54 0.91 -20.64
N SER A 158 -14.02 2.10 -20.96
CA SER A 158 -12.76 2.26 -21.72
C SER A 158 -11.62 2.84 -20.86
N PRO A 159 -10.33 2.60 -21.20
CA PRO A 159 -9.21 3.21 -20.47
C PRO A 159 -9.29 4.75 -20.48
N GLY A 160 -9.91 5.33 -21.52
CA GLY A 160 -10.21 6.76 -21.59
C GLY A 160 -11.25 7.23 -20.55
N GLN A 161 -12.29 6.44 -20.28
CA GLN A 161 -13.26 6.72 -19.21
C GLN A 161 -12.62 6.56 -17.83
N VAL A 162 -11.77 5.55 -17.64
CA VAL A 162 -11.00 5.36 -16.39
C VAL A 162 -10.11 6.58 -16.11
N GLY A 163 -9.39 7.08 -17.11
CA GLY A 163 -8.56 8.29 -16.97
C GLY A 163 -9.35 9.57 -16.65
N LYS A 164 -10.65 9.64 -16.97
CA LYS A 164 -11.53 10.74 -16.55
C LYS A 164 -11.98 10.59 -15.10
N ARG A 165 -12.23 9.36 -14.64
CA ARG A 165 -12.60 9.03 -13.25
C ARG A 165 -11.43 9.27 -12.29
N PHE A 166 -10.21 8.97 -12.74
CA PHE A 166 -8.97 9.19 -12.00
C PHE A 166 -8.01 10.13 -12.76
N PRO A 167 -8.25 11.45 -12.76
CA PRO A 167 -7.39 12.39 -13.46
C PRO A 167 -5.94 12.34 -12.97
N ARG A 168 -4.98 12.26 -13.90
CA ARG A 168 -3.54 12.24 -13.60
C ARG A 168 -3.06 13.29 -12.57
N PRO A 169 -3.55 14.55 -12.56
CA PRO A 169 -3.15 15.54 -11.56
C PRO A 169 -3.43 15.15 -10.10
N LEU A 170 -4.28 14.15 -9.84
CA LEU A 170 -4.54 13.66 -8.48
C LEU A 170 -3.38 12.85 -7.88
N PHE A 171 -2.52 12.29 -8.72
CA PHE A 171 -1.52 11.33 -8.25
C PHE A 171 -0.19 11.36 -9.02
N LYS A 172 -0.08 12.19 -10.05
CA LYS A 172 1.15 12.31 -10.84
C LYS A 172 1.49 13.78 -11.10
N GLY A 173 2.73 14.13 -10.85
CA GLY A 173 3.31 15.43 -11.15
C GLY A 173 4.84 15.33 -11.24
N ASP A 174 5.47 16.38 -11.78
CA ASP A 174 6.93 16.47 -11.84
C ASP A 174 7.49 16.68 -10.41
N PRO A 175 8.48 15.88 -9.95
CA PRO A 175 9.12 16.07 -8.66
C PRO A 175 9.72 17.46 -8.43
N SER A 176 10.12 18.17 -9.50
CA SER A 176 10.63 19.55 -9.41
C SER A 176 9.58 20.52 -8.87
N HIS A 177 8.28 20.25 -9.04
CA HIS A 177 7.22 21.08 -8.48
C HIS A 177 7.22 21.06 -6.94
N LEU A 178 7.80 20.05 -6.28
CA LEU A 178 7.90 20.02 -4.81
C LEU A 178 8.67 21.21 -4.25
N ALA A 179 9.54 21.85 -5.05
CA ALA A 179 10.21 23.09 -4.65
C ALA A 179 9.23 24.24 -4.39
N LEU A 180 8.05 24.24 -5.03
CA LEU A 180 7.00 25.25 -4.82
C LEU A 180 6.42 25.20 -3.41
N LEU A 181 6.52 24.06 -2.72
CA LEU A 181 6.10 23.97 -1.32
C LEU A 181 6.90 24.92 -0.42
N ARG A 182 8.10 25.34 -0.82
CA ARG A 182 8.98 26.22 -0.05
C ARG A 182 8.69 27.71 -0.21
N LEU A 183 7.75 28.08 -1.08
CA LEU A 183 7.34 29.46 -1.22
C LEU A 183 6.64 29.94 0.07
N PRO A 184 6.89 31.17 0.56
CA PRO A 184 6.29 31.68 1.79
C PRO A 184 4.76 31.56 1.81
N GLU A 185 4.12 31.95 0.72
CA GLU A 185 2.65 31.89 0.58
C GLU A 185 2.09 30.46 0.59
N VAL A 186 2.91 29.46 0.30
CA VAL A 186 2.55 28.04 0.36
C VAL A 186 2.80 27.47 1.76
N GLN A 187 3.84 27.94 2.45
CA GLN A 187 4.12 27.57 3.85
C GLN A 187 3.05 28.05 4.82
N ASP A 188 2.34 29.14 4.49
CA ASP A 188 1.22 29.66 5.29
C ASP A 188 -0.06 28.79 5.18
N LEU A 189 -0.12 27.88 4.21
CA LEU A 189 -1.26 26.97 4.06
C LEU A 189 -1.28 25.90 5.15
N GLN A 190 -2.50 25.53 5.58
CA GLN A 190 -2.68 24.56 6.65
C GLN A 190 -1.97 23.22 6.36
N GLY A 191 -1.17 22.77 7.32
CA GLY A 191 -0.49 21.48 7.30
C GLY A 191 0.72 21.39 6.36
N ILE A 192 1.00 22.41 5.52
CA ILE A 192 2.19 22.41 4.64
C ILE A 192 3.50 22.34 5.42
N PRO A 193 3.69 23.03 6.56
CA PRO A 193 4.91 22.86 7.35
C PRO A 193 5.12 21.42 7.82
N ALA A 194 4.06 20.72 8.25
CA ALA A 194 4.11 19.33 8.67
C ALA A 194 4.42 18.39 7.50
N LEU A 195 3.78 18.60 6.34
CA LEU A 195 4.09 17.88 5.10
C LEU A 195 5.55 18.05 4.71
N CYS A 196 6.05 19.29 4.72
CA CYS A 196 7.43 19.60 4.38
C CYS A 196 8.42 18.94 5.34
N ALA A 197 8.14 18.96 6.64
CA ALA A 197 8.95 18.28 7.65
C ALA A 197 9.02 16.77 7.40
N LEU A 198 7.91 16.13 7.00
CA LEU A 198 7.94 14.72 6.59
C LEU A 198 8.79 14.54 5.33
N LEU A 199 8.56 15.35 4.29
CA LEU A 199 9.29 15.26 3.02
C LEU A 199 10.81 15.42 3.19
N ASP A 200 11.23 16.28 4.13
CA ASP A 200 12.64 16.48 4.50
C ASP A 200 13.23 15.31 5.29
N HIS A 201 12.38 14.57 6.00
CA HIS A 201 12.78 13.37 6.73
C HIS A 201 12.92 12.14 5.82
N LEU A 202 12.09 12.01 4.76
CA LEU A 202 12.09 10.83 3.87
C LEU A 202 13.48 10.42 3.33
N PRO A 203 14.39 11.34 2.94
CA PRO A 203 15.73 10.96 2.48
C PRO A 203 16.63 10.33 3.55
N THR A 204 16.28 10.47 4.84
CA THR A 204 17.04 9.89 5.96
C THR A 204 16.69 8.42 6.23
N LEU A 205 15.65 7.91 5.57
CA LEU A 205 15.18 6.54 5.75
C LEU A 205 16.17 5.51 5.17
N PRO A 206 16.34 4.34 5.81
CA PRO A 206 17.25 3.31 5.32
C PRO A 206 16.79 2.76 3.96
N GLN A 207 17.61 2.95 2.92
CA GLN A 207 17.29 2.46 1.57
C GLN A 207 17.22 0.94 1.49
N THR A 208 17.93 0.22 2.36
CA THR A 208 17.92 -1.26 2.43
C THR A 208 16.56 -1.85 2.82
N ILE A 209 15.63 -1.00 3.28
CA ILE A 209 14.30 -1.37 3.73
C ILE A 209 13.22 -0.95 2.71
N MET A 210 13.58 -0.15 1.70
CA MET A 210 12.64 0.32 0.70
C MET A 210 12.27 -0.79 -0.29
N GLN A 211 11.28 -1.60 0.07
CA GLN A 211 10.65 -2.56 -0.83
C GLN A 211 9.34 -1.97 -1.36
N GLY A 212 9.16 -2.06 -2.69
CA GLY A 212 7.90 -1.69 -3.33
C GLY A 212 6.80 -2.67 -2.93
N ARG A 213 5.57 -2.15 -2.83
CA ARG A 213 4.35 -2.93 -2.61
C ARG A 213 3.87 -3.47 -3.95
N GLY A 214 3.51 -4.74 -3.99
CA GLY A 214 3.09 -5.48 -5.17
C GLY A 214 1.58 -5.69 -5.28
N TRP A 215 0.72 -5.04 -4.48
CA TRP A 215 -0.72 -5.38 -4.48
C TRP A 215 -1.40 -5.31 -5.86
N CYS A 216 -0.97 -4.37 -6.71
CA CYS A 216 -1.45 -4.24 -8.09
C CYS A 216 -0.53 -4.90 -9.13
N GLU A 217 0.54 -5.58 -8.74
CA GLU A 217 1.50 -6.21 -9.65
C GLU A 217 1.12 -7.68 -9.93
N GLY A 218 0.29 -7.89 -10.96
CA GLY A 218 0.10 -9.18 -11.64
C GLY A 218 -0.65 -10.29 -10.88
N ARG A 219 -1.13 -10.04 -9.65
CA ARG A 219 -1.92 -11.01 -8.88
C ARG A 219 -3.13 -10.45 -8.13
N LEU A 220 -3.41 -9.14 -8.25
CA LEU A 220 -4.56 -8.47 -7.60
C LEU A 220 -4.82 -8.97 -6.16
N ILE A 221 -3.96 -8.59 -5.24
CA ILE A 221 -4.13 -8.89 -3.81
C ILE A 221 -4.73 -7.67 -3.09
N HIS A 222 -5.40 -7.89 -1.97
CA HIS A 222 -6.03 -6.79 -1.25
C HIS A 222 -4.94 -5.95 -0.57
N PRO A 223 -4.93 -4.61 -0.73
CA PRO A 223 -3.89 -3.76 -0.13
C PRO A 223 -3.88 -3.82 1.41
N GLY A 224 -4.93 -4.36 2.03
CA GLY A 224 -5.08 -4.51 3.47
C GLY A 224 -5.48 -3.19 4.13
N ALA A 225 -5.29 -3.08 5.45
CA ALA A 225 -5.68 -1.90 6.20
C ALA A 225 -4.75 -0.71 5.96
N VAL A 226 -4.92 0.03 4.85
CA VAL A 226 -4.09 1.19 4.46
C VAL A 226 -4.86 2.50 4.56
N ASP A 227 -4.16 3.61 4.75
CA ASP A 227 -4.79 4.94 4.74
C ASP A 227 -5.27 5.26 3.30
N VAL A 228 -6.57 5.47 3.11
CA VAL A 228 -7.19 5.74 1.81
C VAL A 228 -7.31 7.25 1.60
N VAL A 229 -6.64 7.79 0.59
CA VAL A 229 -6.66 9.21 0.26
C VAL A 229 -7.76 9.52 -0.75
N ILE A 230 -8.75 10.28 -0.30
CA ILE A 230 -9.85 10.76 -1.13
C ILE A 230 -9.67 12.24 -1.45
N CYS A 231 -10.14 12.63 -2.64
CA CYS A 231 -9.90 13.96 -3.21
C CYS A 231 -11.20 14.72 -3.52
N GLN A 232 -12.34 14.08 -3.34
CA GLN A 232 -13.66 14.67 -3.46
C GLN A 232 -14.18 15.11 -2.09
N ARG A 233 -15.02 16.15 -2.10
CA ARG A 233 -15.67 16.67 -0.89
C ARG A 233 -16.75 15.71 -0.40
N ASP A 234 -17.47 15.09 -1.33
CA ASP A 234 -18.42 14.03 -1.03
C ASP A 234 -17.69 12.70 -0.95
N GLN A 235 -17.56 12.15 0.26
CA GLN A 235 -16.84 10.91 0.50
C GLN A 235 -17.61 9.70 -0.01
N VAL A 236 -18.95 9.77 -0.05
CA VAL A 236 -19.81 8.64 -0.43
C VAL A 236 -19.62 8.28 -1.91
N HIS A 237 -19.25 9.27 -2.72
CA HIS A 237 -19.07 9.13 -4.16
C HIS A 237 -17.64 9.42 -4.61
N ASP A 238 -16.65 9.26 -3.72
CA ASP A 238 -15.24 9.35 -4.13
C ASP A 238 -14.83 8.06 -4.86
N PRO A 239 -14.38 8.13 -6.12
CA PRO A 239 -14.09 6.95 -6.92
C PRO A 239 -12.92 6.11 -6.38
N VAL A 240 -12.04 6.70 -5.57
CA VAL A 240 -10.93 5.97 -4.92
C VAL A 240 -11.48 5.08 -3.82
N LEU A 241 -12.39 5.61 -2.99
CA LEU A 241 -12.99 4.86 -1.90
C LEU A 241 -13.97 3.79 -2.40
N GLU A 242 -14.78 4.12 -3.42
CA GLU A 242 -15.65 3.16 -4.10
C GLU A 242 -14.84 1.95 -4.59
N PHE A 243 -13.78 2.19 -5.37
CA PHE A 243 -12.94 1.11 -5.90
C PHE A 243 -12.23 0.31 -4.81
N TYR A 244 -11.71 0.98 -3.77
CA TYR A 244 -11.08 0.28 -2.64
C TYR A 244 -12.05 -0.69 -1.95
N ASN A 245 -13.30 -0.27 -1.72
CA ASN A 245 -14.32 -1.13 -1.12
C ASN A 245 -14.73 -2.27 -2.07
N GLU A 246 -14.93 -1.97 -3.35
CA GLU A 246 -15.25 -2.97 -4.38
C GLU A 246 -14.16 -4.05 -4.48
N LEU A 247 -12.88 -3.67 -4.39
CA LEU A 247 -11.76 -4.61 -4.37
C LEU A 247 -11.81 -5.53 -3.14
N GLY A 248 -12.15 -4.98 -1.97
CA GLY A 248 -12.35 -5.75 -0.74
C GLY A 248 -13.46 -6.79 -0.87
N ASP A 249 -14.61 -6.39 -1.42
CA ASP A 249 -15.74 -7.29 -1.66
C ASP A 249 -15.41 -8.35 -2.72
N TYR A 250 -14.72 -7.96 -3.79
CA TYR A 250 -14.31 -8.88 -4.86
C TYR A 250 -13.41 -10.00 -4.30
N LEU A 251 -12.38 -9.64 -3.55
CA LEU A 251 -11.41 -10.61 -3.01
C LEU A 251 -11.94 -11.40 -1.81
N SER A 252 -12.89 -10.85 -1.05
CA SER A 252 -13.54 -11.59 0.05
C SER A 252 -14.46 -12.72 -0.44
N ASN A 253 -14.94 -12.62 -1.69
CA ASN A 253 -15.75 -13.65 -2.34
C ASN A 253 -14.90 -14.71 -3.07
N ASP A 254 -13.58 -14.53 -3.15
CA ASP A 254 -12.66 -15.47 -3.75
C ASP A 254 -11.97 -16.28 -2.63
N ASP A 255 -11.93 -17.61 -2.76
CA ASP A 255 -11.34 -18.52 -1.75
C ASP A 255 -9.81 -18.28 -1.55
N TYR A 256 -9.22 -17.39 -2.35
CA TYR A 256 -7.80 -17.05 -2.40
C TYR A 256 -7.49 -15.60 -2.01
N GLY A 257 -8.42 -14.86 -1.40
CA GLY A 257 -8.20 -13.46 -1.02
C GLY A 257 -6.97 -13.25 -0.11
N GLU A 258 -5.81 -12.99 -0.71
CA GLU A 258 -4.58 -12.65 0.01
C GLU A 258 -4.57 -11.16 0.34
N MET A 259 -4.24 -10.84 1.59
CA MET A 259 -3.97 -9.48 2.01
C MET A 259 -2.48 -9.21 1.93
N GLU A 260 -2.09 -8.05 1.40
CA GLU A 260 -0.69 -7.66 1.32
C GLU A 260 -0.16 -7.22 2.70
N CYS A 261 0.87 -7.89 3.20
CA CYS A 261 1.60 -7.47 4.39
C CYS A 261 2.49 -6.24 4.11
N LEU A 262 2.95 -5.56 5.17
CA LEU A 262 3.95 -4.49 5.04
C LEU A 262 5.34 -5.05 4.73
N GLN A 263 5.71 -6.13 5.43
CA GLN A 263 6.99 -6.81 5.25
C GLN A 263 6.95 -8.20 5.91
N ASP A 264 7.72 -9.15 5.37
CA ASP A 264 7.97 -10.47 5.95
C ASP A 264 9.47 -10.67 6.17
N PHE A 265 9.84 -11.05 7.39
CA PHE A 265 11.21 -11.35 7.76
C PHE A 265 11.36 -12.81 8.18
N ALA A 266 12.33 -13.49 7.55
CA ALA A 266 12.90 -14.71 8.09
C ALA A 266 14.00 -14.37 9.10
N VAL A 267 13.75 -14.68 10.38
CA VAL A 267 14.72 -14.55 11.47
C VAL A 267 15.38 -15.91 11.68
N THR A 268 16.63 -16.01 11.25
CA THR A 268 17.46 -17.21 11.36
C THR A 268 18.63 -17.01 12.32
N ASP A 269 19.00 -15.80 12.68
CA ASP A 269 20.17 -15.47 13.49
C ASP A 269 20.07 -14.05 14.07
N GLY A 270 21.03 -13.68 14.92
CA GLY A 270 21.15 -12.32 15.46
C GLY A 270 21.10 -11.21 14.40
N PRO A 271 21.88 -11.26 13.30
CA PRO A 271 21.84 -10.24 12.26
C PRO A 271 20.47 -10.09 11.57
N SER A 272 19.79 -11.20 11.24
CA SER A 272 18.44 -11.15 10.64
C SER A 272 17.40 -10.62 11.62
N HIS A 273 17.53 -10.95 12.92
CA HIS A 273 16.74 -10.34 13.98
C HIS A 273 16.95 -8.82 14.08
N GLU A 274 18.21 -8.36 14.10
CA GLU A 274 18.54 -6.93 14.15
C GLU A 274 17.98 -6.15 12.97
N ARG A 275 17.95 -6.77 11.77
CA ARG A 275 17.29 -6.16 10.60
C ARG A 275 15.79 -5.99 10.79
N ALA A 276 15.11 -7.02 11.33
CA ALA A 276 13.69 -6.94 11.62
C ALA A 276 13.41 -5.86 12.68
N LEU A 277 14.21 -5.78 13.75
CA LEU A 277 14.06 -4.74 14.76
C LEU A 277 14.29 -3.33 14.20
N ARG A 278 15.31 -3.14 13.38
CA ARG A 278 15.56 -1.86 12.71
C ARG A 278 14.37 -1.44 11.84
N TYR A 279 13.73 -2.39 11.16
CA TYR A 279 12.50 -2.12 10.42
C TYR A 279 11.39 -1.63 11.35
N PHE A 280 11.14 -2.29 12.48
CA PHE A 280 10.12 -1.88 13.45
C PHE A 280 10.36 -0.47 13.98
N GLU A 281 11.59 -0.12 14.33
CA GLU A 281 11.94 1.23 14.78
C GLU A 281 11.60 2.30 13.74
N VAL A 282 11.93 2.03 12.47
CA VAL A 282 11.63 2.94 11.36
C VAL A 282 10.12 3.04 11.13
N VAL A 283 9.39 1.92 11.17
CA VAL A 283 7.92 1.91 11.05
C VAL A 283 7.28 2.74 12.15
N LEU A 284 7.71 2.58 13.40
CA LEU A 284 7.17 3.34 14.54
C LEU A 284 7.37 4.85 14.36
N ASP A 285 8.58 5.29 13.98
CA ASP A 285 8.83 6.71 13.74
C ASP A 285 8.03 7.22 12.54
N MET A 286 7.95 6.45 11.46
CA MET A 286 7.21 6.84 10.26
C MET A 286 5.70 6.92 10.51
N GLN A 287 5.10 5.95 11.20
CA GLN A 287 3.68 5.97 11.54
C GLN A 287 3.34 7.19 12.40
N ARG A 288 4.18 7.52 13.38
CA ARG A 288 4.00 8.72 14.21
C ARG A 288 4.03 10.00 13.35
N ARG A 289 5.06 10.18 12.53
CA ARG A 289 5.22 11.39 11.69
C ARG A 289 4.13 11.51 10.63
N VAL A 290 3.75 10.39 10.03
CA VAL A 290 2.67 10.32 9.03
C VAL A 290 1.34 10.68 9.66
N ARG A 291 1.07 10.18 10.88
CA ARG A 291 -0.12 10.58 11.65
C ARG A 291 -0.12 12.07 11.95
N GLU A 292 0.98 12.62 12.48
CA GLU A 292 1.13 14.06 12.76
C GLU A 292 0.89 14.91 11.49
N MET A 293 1.44 14.49 10.35
CA MET A 293 1.22 15.16 9.07
C MET A 293 -0.24 15.09 8.64
N TRP A 294 -0.85 13.89 8.66
CA TRP A 294 -2.23 13.71 8.22
C TRP A 294 -3.21 14.47 9.11
N ASP A 295 -3.03 14.44 10.42
CA ASP A 295 -3.87 15.18 11.36
C ASP A 295 -3.78 16.71 11.13
N ALA A 296 -2.67 17.20 10.57
CA ALA A 296 -2.53 18.60 10.18
C ALA A 296 -3.14 18.93 8.81
N LEU A 297 -3.18 17.96 7.88
CA LEU A 297 -3.61 18.17 6.49
C LEU A 297 -5.10 17.90 6.27
N VAL A 298 -5.67 16.94 6.98
CA VAL A 298 -7.08 16.53 6.86
C VAL A 298 -7.98 17.65 7.40
N ASP A 299 -9.19 17.72 6.84
CA ASP A 299 -10.26 18.63 7.25
C ASP A 299 -10.99 18.19 8.53
#